data_AF-R1D907-F1
#
_entry.id   AF-R1D907-F1
#
_cell.length_a   1.000
_cell.length_b   1.000
_cell.length_c   1.000
_cell.angle_alpha   90.00
_cell.angle_beta   90.00
_cell.angle_gamma   90.00
#
_symmetry.space_group_name_H-M   'P 1'
#
loop_
_entity.id
_entity.type
_entity.pdbx_description
1 polymer ?
#
loop_
_entity_poly.entity_id
_entity_poly.type
_entity_poly.pdbx_seq_one_letter_code
_entity_poly.pdbx_strand_id
1 'polypeptide(L)'
;MRSPLIIWLHGLGDTGRGWSHLKHELRLPQAVRYAFPDAPESPVTCNGGYVMTSWMDLETIPIGNGLPDDAKGLADSTQIIHALIDAEVAKGTASEDIVLGGFSQGGAMALLAGYSYAKRLAGVACLSGW
;
A
#
# COMPACT_ATOMS: atom_id res chain seq x y z
N MET A 1 -5.18 15.89 20.78
CA MET A 1 -5.97 15.94 19.53
C MET A 1 -5.68 14.68 18.75
N ARG A 2 -6.69 14.02 18.17
CA ARG A 2 -6.47 12.91 17.23
C ARG A 2 -5.70 13.44 16.02
N SER A 3 -4.75 12.66 15.51
CA SER A 3 -3.91 13.03 14.38
C SER A 3 -3.99 11.92 13.32
N PRO A 4 -5.06 11.90 12.52
CA PRO A 4 -5.30 10.85 11.54
C PRO A 4 -4.20 10.79 10.48
N LEU A 5 -3.94 9.59 10.00
CA LEU A 5 -2.92 9.31 8.99
C LEU A 5 -3.51 8.48 7.85
N ILE A 6 -3.24 8.89 6.61
CA ILE A 6 -3.45 8.07 5.42
C ILE A 6 -2.09 7.59 4.93
N ILE A 7 -1.89 6.27 4.85
CA ILE A 7 -0.76 5.65 4.17
C ILE A 7 -1.26 5.17 2.82
N TRP A 8 -0.63 5.61 1.72
CA TRP A 8 -1.09 5.31 0.36
C TRP A 8 -0.03 4.58 -0.46
N LEU A 9 -0.38 3.38 -0.92
CA LEU A 9 0.48 2.48 -1.69
C LEU A 9 0.22 2.67 -3.20
N HIS A 10 1.28 3.01 -3.94
CA HIS A 10 1.19 3.20 -5.39
C HIS A 10 1.06 1.86 -6.15
N GLY A 11 0.63 1.91 -7.41
CA GLY A 11 0.56 0.74 -8.29
C GLY A 11 1.92 0.38 -8.93
N LEU A 12 1.97 -0.74 -9.64
CA LEU A 12 3.18 -1.25 -10.32
C LEU A 12 3.89 -0.15 -11.15
N GLY A 13 5.19 0.00 -10.93
CA GLY A 13 6.07 0.89 -11.70
C GLY A 13 5.96 2.40 -11.38
N ASP A 14 5.08 2.79 -10.46
CA ASP A 14 4.92 4.18 -10.01
C ASP A 14 5.74 4.46 -8.73
N THR A 15 5.55 5.60 -8.09
CA THR A 15 6.23 6.01 -6.87
C THR A 15 5.24 6.61 -5.88
N GLY A 16 5.58 6.60 -4.60
CA GLY A 16 4.84 7.34 -3.58
C GLY A 16 4.78 8.84 -3.90
N ARG A 17 5.85 9.41 -4.46
CA ARG A 17 5.84 10.81 -4.93
C ARG A 17 4.79 11.04 -6.02
N GLY A 18 4.60 10.10 -6.95
CA GLY A 18 3.59 10.15 -8.00
C GLY A 18 2.18 10.35 -7.45
N TRP A 19 1.88 9.76 -6.29
CA TRP A 19 0.59 9.85 -5.60
C TRP A 19 0.45 11.00 -4.60
N SER A 20 1.50 11.80 -4.40
CA SER A 20 1.49 12.88 -3.41
C SER A 20 0.49 14.02 -3.71
N HIS A 21 -0.07 14.06 -4.92
CA HIS A 21 -1.14 14.97 -5.32
C HIS A 21 -2.44 14.74 -4.53
N LEU A 22 -2.68 13.51 -4.02
CA LEU A 22 -3.87 13.16 -3.25
C LEU A 22 -4.10 14.07 -2.03
N LYS A 23 -3.02 14.58 -1.41
CA LYS A 23 -3.13 15.49 -0.25
C LYS A 23 -3.83 16.83 -0.59
N HIS A 24 -3.90 17.17 -1.87
CA HIS A 24 -4.55 18.38 -2.37
C HIS A 24 -5.95 18.11 -2.95
N GLU A 25 -6.19 16.88 -3.42
CA GLU A 25 -7.48 16.47 -4.01
C GLU A 25 -8.48 15.99 -2.96
N LEU A 26 -8.00 15.33 -1.90
CA LEU A 26 -8.83 14.87 -0.78
C LEU A 26 -9.19 16.04 0.13
N ARG A 27 -10.36 16.63 -0.11
CA ARG A 27 -10.93 17.71 0.71
C ARG A 27 -11.62 17.14 1.96
N LEU A 28 -10.81 16.79 2.96
CA LEU A 28 -11.30 16.25 4.22
C LEU A 28 -11.68 17.38 5.21
N PRO A 29 -12.70 17.19 6.05
CA PRO A 29 -13.17 18.22 7.00
C PRO A 29 -12.21 18.47 8.17
N GLN A 30 -11.11 17.72 8.25
CA GLN A 30 -10.11 17.78 9.30
C GLN A 30 -8.71 17.66 8.71
N ALA A 31 -7.71 18.16 9.45
CA ALA A 31 -6.32 17.98 9.08
C ALA A 31 -5.93 16.49 9.18
N VAL A 32 -5.28 15.99 8.13
CA VAL A 32 -4.83 14.60 8.02
C VAL A 32 -3.37 14.60 7.56
N ARG A 33 -2.57 13.70 8.14
CA ARG A 33 -1.21 13.42 7.69
C ARG A 33 -1.25 12.40 6.55
N TYR A 34 -0.24 12.47 5.68
CA TYR A 34 -0.12 11.55 4.56
C TYR A 34 1.27 10.94 4.54
N ALA A 35 1.34 9.63 4.25
CA ALA A 35 2.56 8.92 3.95
C ALA A 35 2.41 8.22 2.58
N PHE A 36 3.41 8.39 1.73
CA PHE A 36 3.44 7.80 0.40
C PHE A 36 4.75 7.01 0.26
N PRO A 37 4.83 5.77 0.77
CA PRO A 37 6.03 4.95 0.64
C PRO A 37 6.24 4.48 -0.80
N ASP A 38 7.50 4.25 -1.15
CA ASP A 38 7.87 3.57 -2.39
C ASP A 38 7.97 2.05 -2.14
N ALA A 39 7.50 1.27 -3.10
CA ALA A 39 7.76 -0.16 -3.15
C ALA A 39 9.26 -0.44 -3.42
N PRO A 40 9.79 -1.60 -3.03
CA PRO A 40 11.13 -2.01 -3.43
C PRO A 40 11.27 -2.11 -4.96
N GLU A 41 12.47 -1.84 -5.48
CA GLU A 41 12.79 -2.14 -6.88
C GLU A 41 13.04 -3.64 -7.04
N SER A 42 12.32 -4.28 -7.98
CA SER A 42 12.46 -5.70 -8.29
C SER A 42 12.19 -5.98 -9.77
N PRO A 43 12.75 -7.08 -10.33
CA PRO A 43 12.38 -7.55 -11.66
C PRO A 43 10.91 -7.97 -11.70
N VAL A 44 10.18 -7.59 -12.76
CA VAL A 44 8.76 -7.93 -12.92
C VAL A 44 8.55 -8.83 -14.13
N THR A 45 8.03 -10.04 -13.90
CA THR A 45 7.91 -11.11 -14.89
C THR A 45 7.05 -10.71 -16.08
N CYS A 46 5.86 -10.13 -15.87
CA CYS A 46 4.98 -9.70 -16.96
C CYS A 46 5.59 -8.59 -17.83
N ASN A 47 6.62 -7.89 -17.33
CA ASN A 47 7.35 -6.85 -18.03
C ASN A 47 8.73 -7.35 -18.54
N GLY A 48 8.87 -8.66 -18.75
CA GLY A 48 10.09 -9.26 -19.30
C GLY A 48 11.30 -9.15 -18.37
N GLY A 49 11.07 -9.07 -17.05
CA GLY A 49 12.13 -8.95 -16.04
C GLY A 49 12.70 -7.53 -15.89
N TYR A 50 12.04 -6.51 -16.46
CA TYR A 50 12.45 -5.14 -16.24
C TYR A 50 12.37 -4.77 -14.75
N VAL A 51 13.40 -4.11 -14.23
CA VAL A 51 13.47 -3.70 -12.82
C VAL A 51 12.69 -2.40 -12.64
N MET A 52 11.69 -2.43 -11.78
CA MET A 52 10.86 -1.28 -11.43
C MET A 52 10.35 -1.41 -9.99
N THR A 53 9.75 -0.37 -9.47
CA THR A 53 9.07 -0.39 -8.17
C THR A 53 7.88 -1.35 -8.20
N SER A 54 7.92 -2.38 -7.36
CA SER A 54 6.89 -3.42 -7.32
C SER A 54 6.77 -4.02 -5.94
N TRP A 55 5.53 -4.17 -5.44
CA TRP A 55 5.25 -4.80 -4.14
C TRP A 55 5.31 -6.33 -4.20
N MET A 56 5.09 -6.92 -5.36
CA MET A 56 5.11 -8.37 -5.56
C MET A 56 5.43 -8.63 -7.04
N ASP A 57 6.01 -9.78 -7.37
CA ASP A 57 6.11 -10.13 -8.78
C ASP A 57 4.71 -10.40 -9.37
N LEU A 58 4.52 -10.06 -10.64
CA LEU A 58 3.32 -10.37 -11.40
C LEU A 58 3.73 -11.17 -12.63
N GLU A 59 3.26 -12.41 -12.73
CA GLU A 59 3.56 -13.26 -13.88
C GLU A 59 2.88 -12.76 -15.16
N THR A 60 1.63 -12.31 -15.04
CA THR A 60 0.81 -11.88 -16.18
C THR A 60 -0.10 -10.70 -15.85
N ILE A 61 -0.48 -9.97 -16.89
CA ILE A 61 -1.56 -8.99 -16.89
C ILE A 61 -2.44 -9.25 -18.13
N PRO A 62 -3.78 -9.12 -18.05
CA PRO A 62 -4.57 -8.66 -16.90
C PRO A 62 -4.65 -9.68 -15.75
N ILE A 63 -4.85 -9.18 -14.53
CA ILE A 63 -5.07 -10.02 -13.34
C ILE A 63 -6.41 -10.76 -13.46
N GLY A 64 -6.45 -12.02 -13.04
CA GLY A 64 -7.62 -12.87 -13.10
C GLY A 64 -7.56 -14.02 -12.10
N ASN A 65 -8.71 -14.70 -11.93
CA ASN A 65 -8.84 -15.79 -10.97
C ASN A 65 -7.96 -16.99 -11.35
N GLY A 66 -7.32 -17.59 -10.34
CA GLY A 66 -6.53 -18.82 -10.50
C GLY A 66 -5.13 -18.61 -11.07
N LEU A 67 -4.71 -17.36 -11.27
CA LEU A 67 -3.30 -17.04 -11.50
C LEU A 67 -2.51 -17.25 -10.20
N PRO A 68 -1.27 -17.74 -10.27
CA PRO A 68 -0.41 -17.89 -9.10
C PRO A 68 -0.04 -16.52 -8.53
N ASP A 69 -0.05 -16.43 -7.20
CA ASP A 69 0.47 -15.28 -6.47
C ASP A 69 1.95 -15.48 -6.14
N ASP A 70 2.73 -14.39 -6.18
CA ASP A 70 4.05 -14.34 -5.56
C ASP A 70 3.93 -14.29 -4.03
N ALA A 71 3.71 -15.46 -3.43
CA ALA A 71 3.52 -15.60 -1.98
C ALA A 71 4.67 -15.00 -1.18
N LYS A 72 5.90 -15.02 -1.71
CA LYS A 72 7.06 -14.46 -1.03
C LYS A 72 7.03 -12.94 -1.09
N GLY A 73 6.85 -12.35 -2.27
CA GLY A 73 6.75 -10.89 -2.41
C GLY A 73 5.59 -10.29 -1.63
N LEU A 74 4.44 -10.97 -1.62
CA LEU A 74 3.29 -10.59 -0.80
C LEU A 74 3.63 -10.57 0.70
N ALA A 75 4.31 -11.60 1.20
CA ALA A 75 4.71 -11.67 2.60
C ALA A 75 5.75 -10.60 2.96
N ASP A 76 6.78 -10.43 2.14
CA ASP A 76 7.83 -9.44 2.34
C ASP A 76 7.25 -8.01 2.36
N SER A 77 6.42 -7.66 1.37
CA SER A 77 5.80 -6.34 1.29
C SER A 77 4.79 -6.09 2.41
N THR A 78 4.07 -7.13 2.84
CA THR A 78 3.19 -7.04 4.02
C THR A 78 3.99 -6.67 5.26
N GLN A 79 5.16 -7.30 5.48
CA GLN A 79 6.04 -6.96 6.61
C GLN A 79 6.56 -5.53 6.53
N ILE A 80 6.94 -5.05 5.34
CA ILE A 80 7.35 -3.66 5.12
C ILE A 80 6.23 -2.70 5.50
N ILE A 81 5.00 -2.96 5.04
CA ILE A 81 3.83 -2.12 5.33
C ILE A 81 3.48 -2.15 6.82
N HIS A 82 3.51 -3.32 7.46
CA HIS A 82 3.29 -3.45 8.91
C HIS A 82 4.33 -2.67 9.70
N ALA A 83 5.61 -2.76 9.32
CA ALA A 83 6.68 -1.99 9.97
C ALA A 83 6.48 -0.47 9.82
N LEU A 84 5.98 0.00 8.67
CA LEU A 84 5.61 1.41 8.46
C LEU A 84 4.46 1.83 9.39
N ILE A 85 3.42 1.01 9.51
CA ILE A 85 2.30 1.28 10.43
C ILE A 85 2.80 1.29 11.88
N ASP A 86 3.59 0.29 12.29
CA ASP A 86 4.13 0.19 13.64
C ASP A 86 5.03 1.39 13.99
N ALA A 87 5.82 1.88 13.05
CA ALA A 87 6.63 3.08 13.24
C ALA A 87 5.77 4.33 13.50
N GLU A 88 4.62 4.46 12.83
CA GLU A 88 3.69 5.58 13.04
C GLU A 88 2.91 5.43 14.35
N VAL A 89 2.60 4.19 14.74
CA VAL A 89 2.02 3.88 16.05
C VAL A 89 2.99 4.20 17.18
N ALA A 90 4.26 3.85 17.04
CA ALA A 90 5.30 4.16 18.01
C ALA A 90 5.52 5.68 18.18
N LYS A 91 5.25 6.48 17.14
CA LYS A 91 5.25 7.96 17.20
C LYS A 91 3.99 8.55 17.84
N GLY A 92 3.02 7.72 18.23
CA GLY A 92 1.81 8.14 18.95
C GLY A 92 0.54 8.22 18.09
N THR A 93 0.55 7.77 16.84
CA THR A 93 -0.67 7.67 16.03
C THR A 93 -1.43 6.40 16.41
N ALA A 94 -2.64 6.51 16.96
CA ALA A 94 -3.43 5.30 17.25
C ALA A 94 -3.72 4.54 15.94
N SER A 95 -3.63 3.20 15.95
CA SER A 95 -3.91 2.40 14.73
C SER A 95 -5.32 2.64 14.19
N GLU A 96 -6.27 2.90 15.08
CA GLU A 96 -7.67 3.26 14.78
C GLU A 96 -7.84 4.63 14.12
N ASP A 97 -6.77 5.43 14.04
CA ASP A 97 -6.70 6.70 13.32
C ASP A 97 -5.88 6.57 12.00
N ILE A 98 -5.47 5.35 11.61
CA ILE A 98 -4.71 5.07 10.38
C ILE A 98 -5.61 4.43 9.33
N VAL A 99 -5.69 5.04 8.15
CA VAL A 99 -6.24 4.44 6.93
C VAL A 99 -5.09 3.95 6.06
N LEU A 100 -5.16 2.69 5.63
CA LEU A 100 -4.26 2.13 4.63
C LEU A 100 -4.99 2.09 3.28
N GLY A 101 -4.45 2.76 2.26
CA GLY A 101 -5.06 2.80 0.94
C GLY A 101 -4.07 2.48 -0.16
N GLY A 102 -4.58 2.23 -1.37
CA GLY A 102 -3.72 2.06 -2.53
C GLY A 102 -4.47 1.86 -3.84
N PHE A 103 -3.71 1.92 -4.93
CA PHE A 103 -4.19 1.72 -6.30
C PHE A 103 -3.56 0.50 -6.96
N SER A 104 -4.35 -0.29 -7.71
CA SER A 104 -3.88 -1.48 -8.45
C SER A 104 -3.10 -2.44 -7.54
N GLN A 105 -1.84 -2.74 -7.83
CA GLN A 105 -0.97 -3.56 -6.98
C GLN A 105 -0.88 -3.04 -5.54
N GLY A 106 -0.82 -1.71 -5.35
CA GLY A 106 -0.86 -1.10 -4.03
C GLY A 106 -2.22 -1.25 -3.34
N GLY A 107 -3.32 -1.31 -4.11
CA GLY A 107 -4.66 -1.60 -3.60
C GLY A 107 -4.78 -3.03 -3.07
N ALA A 108 -4.25 -4.01 -3.81
CA ALA A 108 -4.17 -5.41 -3.37
C ALA A 108 -3.34 -5.53 -2.07
N MET A 109 -2.19 -4.86 -2.00
CA MET A 109 -1.39 -4.81 -0.78
C MET A 109 -2.11 -4.12 0.39
N ALA A 110 -2.88 -3.07 0.14
CA ALA A 110 -3.65 -2.41 1.19
C ALA A 110 -4.70 -3.36 1.80
N LEU A 111 -5.35 -4.18 0.98
CA LEU A 111 -6.27 -5.23 1.44
C LEU A 111 -5.54 -6.29 2.26
N LEU A 112 -4.48 -6.89 1.72
CA LEU A 112 -3.75 -7.97 2.40
C LEU A 112 -3.12 -7.50 3.70
N ALA A 113 -2.34 -6.42 3.66
CA ALA A 113 -1.64 -5.90 4.82
C ALA A 113 -2.62 -5.36 5.86
N GLY A 114 -3.69 -4.69 5.44
CA GLY A 114 -4.72 -4.18 6.34
C GLY A 114 -5.51 -5.29 7.05
N TYR A 115 -5.86 -6.37 6.32
CA TYR A 115 -6.57 -7.52 6.88
C TYR A 115 -5.71 -8.34 7.85
N SER A 116 -4.42 -8.49 7.53
CA SER A 116 -3.47 -9.29 8.32
C SER A 116 -2.80 -8.52 9.46
N TYR A 117 -3.04 -7.22 9.60
CA TYR A 117 -2.42 -6.42 10.65
C TYR A 117 -3.01 -6.73 12.03
N ALA A 118 -2.15 -6.84 13.05
CA ALA A 118 -2.52 -7.34 14.37
C ALA A 118 -3.44 -6.40 15.17
N LYS A 119 -3.54 -5.13 14.79
CA LYS A 119 -4.37 -4.12 15.46
C LYS A 119 -5.42 -3.59 14.50
N ARG A 120 -6.56 -3.19 15.05
CA ARG A 120 -7.62 -2.56 14.26
C ARG A 120 -7.12 -1.25 13.63
N LEU A 121 -7.23 -1.15 12.31
CA LEU A 121 -7.06 0.08 11.54
C LEU A 121 -8.38 0.87 11.47
N ALA A 122 -8.30 2.16 11.14
CA ALA A 122 -9.49 2.98 10.87
C ALA A 122 -10.29 2.44 9.68
N GLY A 123 -9.57 1.96 8.66
CA GLY A 123 -10.16 1.35 7.47
C GLY A 123 -9.11 1.07 6.39
N VAL A 124 -9.57 0.40 5.34
CA VAL A 124 -8.79 0.12 4.14
C VAL A 124 -9.50 0.69 2.92
N ALA A 125 -8.77 1.32 2.01
CA ALA A 125 -9.28 1.82 0.74
C ALA A 125 -8.55 1.16 -0.44
N CYS A 126 -9.24 0.32 -1.20
CA CYS A 126 -8.70 -0.33 -2.39
C CYS A 126 -9.30 0.30 -3.65
N LEU A 127 -8.45 0.89 -4.50
CA LEU A 127 -8.87 1.43 -5.79
C LEU A 127 -8.32 0.54 -6.91
N SER A 128 -9.22 -0.18 -7.58
CA SER A 128 -8.86 -1.04 -8.73
C SER A 128 -7.79 -2.10 -8.42
N GLY A 129 -7.70 -2.56 -7.17
CA GLY A 129 -6.91 -3.74 -6.79
C GLY A 129 -7.71 -5.03 -6.90
N TRP A 130 -7.15 -6.12 -6.40
CA TRP A 130 -7.74 -7.46 -6.38
C TRP A 130 -7.60 -8.12 -5.01
#